data_AF-A0A2V8A6P1-F1
#
_entry.id   AF-A0A2V8A6P1-F1
#
_cell.length_a   1.000
_cell.length_b   1.000
_cell.length_c   1.000
_cell.angle_alpha   90.00
_cell.angle_beta   90.00
_cell.angle_gamma   90.00
#
_symmetry.space_group_name_H-M   'P 1'
#
loop_
_entity.id
_entity.type
_entity.pdbx_description
1 polymer ?
#
loop_
_entity_poly.entity_id
_entity_poly.type
_entity_poly.pdbx_seq_one_letter_code
_entity_poly.pdbx_strand_id
1 'polypeptide(L)'
;MKITFASLIALGLIASLASCKKATPASNSTASPTAGQPVATAPIKPMPPQIPAVLARVNGEVIEKWEFDSAVKRIEARAGAPVPADKRDEVLRGVLDRLVAFHLLEQESRNRKIEVTDAEVDARIGDIRRSFPNEQAFAESMSAQGLTVDQVR
;
A
#
# COMPACT_ATOMS: atom_id res chain seq x y z
N MET A 1 13.41 -55.14 -7.69
CA MET A 1 12.61 -55.27 -6.45
C MET A 1 11.16 -54.97 -6.82
N LYS A 2 10.30 -55.98 -6.81
CA LYS A 2 8.87 -55.94 -7.18
C LYS A 2 8.05 -55.91 -5.90
N ILE A 3 7.18 -54.92 -5.68
CA ILE A 3 5.96 -55.02 -4.82
C ILE A 3 4.99 -53.94 -5.34
N THR A 4 4.14 -54.21 -6.34
CA THR A 4 2.70 -54.57 -6.25
C THR A 4 1.84 -53.69 -5.34
N PHE A 5 0.94 -52.88 -5.93
CA PHE A 5 -0.35 -52.52 -5.33
C PHE A 5 -1.44 -52.59 -6.41
N ALA A 6 -2.27 -53.63 -6.30
CA ALA A 6 -3.45 -53.85 -7.10
C ALA A 6 -4.71 -53.58 -6.26
N SER A 7 -5.57 -52.74 -6.81
CA SER A 7 -7.05 -52.85 -6.88
C SER A 7 -7.93 -52.85 -5.62
N LEU A 8 -8.87 -51.89 -5.59
CA LEU A 8 -10.28 -51.94 -5.12
C LEU A 8 -10.87 -50.52 -5.31
N ILE A 9 -11.41 -50.11 -6.48
CA ILE A 9 -12.75 -50.31 -7.07
C ILE A 9 -13.95 -50.08 -6.14
N ALA A 10 -14.68 -48.97 -6.36
CA ALA A 10 -16.15 -48.85 -6.47
C ALA A 10 -16.49 -47.35 -6.70
N LEU A 11 -16.63 -46.85 -7.93
CA LEU A 11 -17.85 -46.79 -8.76
C LEU A 11 -19.10 -46.23 -8.04
N GLY A 12 -19.52 -45.02 -8.43
CA GLY A 12 -20.75 -44.37 -7.96
C GLY A 12 -21.18 -43.22 -8.85
N LEU A 13 -21.57 -43.56 -10.09
CA LEU A 13 -22.18 -42.74 -11.13
C LEU A 13 -23.60 -42.31 -10.72
N ILE A 14 -23.93 -41.01 -10.72
CA ILE A 14 -25.34 -40.56 -10.85
C ILE A 14 -25.40 -39.37 -11.81
N ALA A 15 -25.95 -39.62 -12.99
CA ALA A 15 -26.33 -38.65 -13.98
C ALA A 15 -27.87 -38.52 -14.03
N SER A 16 -28.32 -37.26 -14.07
CA SER A 16 -29.49 -36.74 -14.80
C SER A 16 -30.93 -37.20 -14.45
N LEU A 17 -31.84 -36.24 -14.19
CA LEU A 17 -32.95 -35.83 -15.09
C LEU A 17 -33.91 -34.83 -14.42
N ALA A 18 -34.55 -34.01 -15.26
CA ALA A 18 -35.25 -32.75 -15.01
C ALA A 18 -36.51 -32.78 -14.13
N SER A 19 -36.79 -31.64 -13.46
CA SER A 19 -38.17 -31.20 -13.23
C SER A 19 -38.28 -29.67 -13.20
N CYS A 20 -38.95 -29.10 -14.20
CA CYS A 20 -39.43 -27.73 -14.22
C CYS A 20 -40.74 -27.62 -13.42
N LYS A 21 -40.80 -26.73 -12.42
CA LYS A 21 -42.06 -26.07 -12.01
C LYS A 21 -41.82 -24.59 -11.72
N LYS A 22 -42.80 -23.82 -12.20
CA LYS A 22 -42.91 -22.37 -12.36
C LYS A 22 -43.75 -21.80 -11.21
N ALA A 23 -43.26 -20.78 -10.49
CA ALA A 23 -44.04 -19.69 -9.87
C ALA A 23 -43.14 -18.69 -9.11
N THR A 24 -43.09 -17.45 -9.64
CA THR A 24 -42.61 -16.14 -9.14
C THR A 24 -43.42 -15.69 -7.90
N PRO A 25 -43.06 -14.68 -7.05
CA PRO A 25 -42.27 -13.43 -7.27
C PRO A 25 -41.17 -13.19 -6.18
N ALA A 26 -40.18 -12.31 -6.32
CA ALA A 26 -40.27 -10.86 -6.45
C ALA A 26 -38.94 -10.27 -6.98
N SER A 27 -39.09 -9.26 -7.82
CA SER A 27 -38.03 -8.43 -8.36
C SER A 27 -37.49 -7.50 -7.27
N ASN A 28 -36.25 -7.73 -6.84
CA ASN A 28 -35.37 -6.70 -6.27
C ASN A 28 -34.08 -6.67 -7.10
N SER A 29 -34.12 -5.97 -8.23
CA SER A 29 -32.96 -5.20 -8.69
C SER A 29 -32.66 -4.17 -7.57
N THR A 30 -31.44 -3.78 -7.17
CA THR A 30 -30.10 -3.77 -7.74
C THR A 30 -29.23 -3.32 -6.55
N ALA A 31 -28.08 -3.91 -6.26
CA ALA A 31 -26.80 -3.34 -6.68
C ALA A 31 -25.69 -4.37 -6.46
N SER A 32 -25.17 -4.92 -7.54
CA SER A 32 -23.81 -5.45 -7.54
C SER A 32 -22.84 -4.30 -7.30
N PRO A 33 -21.78 -4.47 -6.50
CA PRO A 33 -20.68 -3.53 -6.50
C PRO A 33 -20.12 -3.51 -7.92
N THR A 34 -20.25 -2.36 -8.58
CA THR A 34 -19.68 -2.16 -9.91
C THR A 34 -18.17 -2.27 -9.76
N ALA A 35 -17.63 -3.40 -10.24
CA ALA A 35 -16.22 -3.55 -10.49
C ALA A 35 -15.78 -2.46 -11.47
N GLY A 36 -14.79 -1.67 -11.06
CA GLY A 36 -13.90 -0.88 -11.91
C GLY A 36 -14.58 -0.10 -13.03
N GLN A 37 -15.06 1.12 -12.74
CA GLN A 37 -14.98 2.14 -13.77
C GLN A 37 -13.50 2.38 -14.09
N PRO A 38 -13.09 2.29 -15.37
CA PRO A 38 -11.79 2.80 -15.79
C PRO A 38 -11.79 4.29 -15.45
N VAL A 39 -11.02 4.69 -14.44
CA VAL A 39 -10.67 6.10 -14.27
C VAL A 39 -9.99 6.47 -15.58
N ALA A 40 -10.64 7.33 -16.36
CA ALA A 40 -10.12 7.81 -17.61
C ALA A 40 -8.67 8.25 -17.37
N THR A 41 -7.72 7.62 -18.08
CA THR A 41 -6.32 7.97 -18.02
C THR A 41 -6.19 9.40 -18.53
N ALA A 42 -6.32 10.36 -17.62
CA ALA A 42 -6.02 11.75 -17.92
C ALA A 42 -4.60 11.77 -18.52
N PRO A 43 -4.38 12.54 -19.60
CA PRO A 43 -3.06 12.63 -20.22
C PRO A 43 -2.05 12.95 -19.13
N ILE A 44 -1.05 12.07 -18.98
CA ILE A 44 -0.08 12.15 -17.90
C ILE A 44 0.66 13.48 -18.05
N LYS A 45 0.27 14.46 -17.21
CA LYS A 45 0.87 15.78 -17.24
C LYS A 45 2.30 15.65 -16.73
N PRO A 46 3.32 16.12 -17.48
CA PRO A 46 4.70 16.14 -17.01
C PRO A 46 4.77 16.89 -15.68
N MET A 47 5.69 16.46 -14.82
CA MET A 47 5.89 17.09 -13.53
C MET A 47 6.33 18.54 -13.74
N PRO A 48 5.73 19.51 -13.04
CA PRO A 48 6.08 20.90 -13.23
C PRO A 48 7.55 21.12 -12.83
N PRO A 49 8.29 21.97 -13.57
CA PRO A 49 9.69 22.23 -13.25
C PRO A 49 9.86 22.84 -11.86
N GLN A 50 8.88 23.65 -11.43
CA GLN A 50 8.76 24.16 -10.07
C GLN A 50 7.63 23.43 -9.34
N ILE A 51 7.96 22.82 -8.20
CA ILE A 51 6.98 22.11 -7.39
C ILE A 51 6.13 23.14 -6.62
N PRO A 52 4.80 23.17 -6.83
CA PRO A 52 3.91 24.09 -6.11
C PRO A 52 3.78 23.70 -4.62
N ALA A 53 3.25 24.61 -3.80
CA ALA A 53 3.04 24.36 -2.37
C ALA A 53 2.06 23.19 -2.09
N VAL A 54 1.06 23.01 -2.96
CA VAL A 54 0.09 21.91 -2.91
C VAL A 54 0.19 21.15 -4.23
N LEU A 55 0.49 19.85 -4.16
CA LEU A 55 0.69 19.00 -5.33
C LEU A 55 -0.58 18.26 -5.75
N ALA A 56 -1.36 17.80 -4.77
CA ALA A 56 -2.58 17.04 -4.99
C ALA A 56 -3.54 17.17 -3.82
N ARG A 57 -4.79 16.76 -4.03
CA ARG A 57 -5.79 16.58 -2.98
C ARG A 57 -6.40 15.19 -3.05
N VAL A 58 -6.42 14.49 -1.93
CA VAL A 58 -6.98 13.13 -1.79
C VAL A 58 -8.20 13.20 -0.89
N ASN A 59 -9.40 13.12 -1.46
CA ASN A 59 -10.67 13.24 -0.72
C ASN A 59 -10.77 14.49 0.18
N GLY A 60 -10.08 15.58 -0.18
CA GLY A 60 -10.07 16.84 0.59
C GLY A 60 -8.81 17.06 1.43
N GLU A 61 -7.99 16.02 1.65
CA GLU A 61 -6.69 16.13 2.32
C GLU A 61 -5.63 16.60 1.33
N VAL A 62 -4.75 17.53 1.74
CA VAL A 62 -3.74 18.13 0.85
C VAL A 62 -2.42 17.38 0.93
N ILE A 63 -1.82 17.09 -0.22
CA ILE A 63 -0.43 16.66 -0.31
C ILE A 63 0.41 17.91 -0.51
N GLU A 64 1.14 18.29 0.54
CA GLU A 64 1.96 19.50 0.57
C GLU A 64 3.38 19.26 0.04
N LYS A 65 4.03 20.36 -0.33
CA LYS A 65 5.39 20.35 -0.86
C LYS A 65 6.42 19.74 0.09
N TRP A 66 6.33 20.03 1.39
CA TRP A 66 7.30 19.54 2.36
C TRP A 66 7.28 18.01 2.48
N GLU A 67 6.10 17.39 2.40
CA GLU A 67 5.93 15.94 2.45
C GLU A 67 6.55 15.30 1.20
N PHE A 68 6.27 15.90 0.04
CA PHE A 68 6.84 15.50 -1.23
C PHE A 68 8.37 15.61 -1.25
N ASP A 69 8.93 16.76 -0.89
CA ASP A 69 10.39 16.95 -0.85
C ASP A 69 11.05 15.98 0.14
N SER A 70 10.41 15.71 1.29
CA SER A 70 10.91 14.74 2.26
C SER A 70 10.88 13.31 1.71
N ALA A 71 9.85 12.95 0.94
CA ALA A 71 9.76 11.66 0.28
C ALA A 71 10.82 11.51 -0.83
N VAL A 72 11.07 12.55 -1.63
CA VAL A 72 12.15 12.58 -2.62
C VAL A 72 13.51 12.40 -1.93
N LYS A 73 13.78 13.18 -0.88
CA LYS A 73 15.04 13.11 -0.12
C LYS A 73 15.28 11.72 0.47
N ARG A 74 14.23 11.02 0.93
CA ARG A 74 14.33 9.63 1.41
C ARG A 74 14.72 8.66 0.29
N ILE A 75 14.20 8.86 -0.93
CA ILE A 75 14.60 8.04 -2.08
C ILE A 75 16.05 8.31 -2.46
N GLU A 76 16.46 9.57 -2.50
CA GLU A 76 17.84 9.97 -2.80
C GLU A 76 18.82 9.43 -1.76
N ALA A 77 18.47 9.50 -0.47
CA ALA A 77 19.27 8.94 0.62
C ALA A 77 19.43 7.42 0.48
N ARG A 78 18.38 6.71 0.05
CA ARG A 78 18.41 5.26 -0.18
C ARG A 78 19.19 4.90 -1.45
N ALA A 79 19.11 5.72 -2.49
CA ALA A 79 19.84 5.53 -3.75
C ALA A 79 21.32 5.93 -3.64
N GLY A 80 21.68 6.76 -2.66
CA GLY A 80 23.02 7.31 -2.48
C GLY A 80 23.39 8.39 -3.50
N ALA A 81 22.43 8.85 -4.30
CA ALA A 81 22.63 9.83 -5.36
C ALA A 81 21.33 10.63 -5.62
N PRO A 82 21.44 11.88 -6.10
CA PRO A 82 20.27 12.67 -6.50
C PRO A 82 19.56 12.05 -7.70
N VAL A 83 18.28 12.40 -7.87
CA VAL A 83 17.49 11.92 -9.01
C VAL A 83 18.08 12.45 -10.33
N PRO A 84 18.44 11.58 -11.30
CA PRO A 84 18.98 12.04 -12.59
C PRO A 84 17.90 12.74 -13.41
N ALA A 85 18.29 13.78 -14.16
CA ALA A 85 17.37 14.64 -14.90
C ALA A 85 16.50 13.86 -15.89
N ASP A 86 17.07 12.86 -16.58
CA ASP A 86 16.36 12.01 -17.55
C ASP A 86 15.26 11.13 -16.92
N LYS A 87 15.36 10.86 -15.61
CA LYS A 87 14.39 10.07 -14.85
C LYS A 87 13.58 10.89 -13.86
N ARG A 88 13.79 12.20 -13.82
CA ARG A 88 13.15 13.09 -12.86
C ARG A 88 11.63 12.94 -12.90
N ASP A 89 11.01 13.05 -14.08
CA ASP A 89 9.55 12.94 -14.21
C ASP A 89 9.00 11.59 -13.74
N GLU A 90 9.70 10.50 -14.07
CA GLU A 90 9.32 9.14 -13.67
C GLU A 90 9.38 8.98 -12.15
N VAL A 91 10.49 9.38 -11.54
CA VAL A 91 10.72 9.26 -10.10
C VAL A 91 9.79 10.16 -9.32
N LEU A 92 9.70 11.44 -9.68
CA LEU A 92 8.84 12.41 -9.01
C LEU A 92 7.37 11.99 -9.09
N ARG A 93 6.93 11.48 -10.25
CA ARG A 93 5.58 10.93 -10.37
C ARG A 93 5.37 9.72 -9.48
N GLY A 94 6.31 8.78 -9.48
CA GLY A 94 6.26 7.63 -8.57
C GLY A 94 6.18 8.03 -7.09
N VAL A 95 6.86 9.12 -6.69
CA VAL A 95 6.75 9.69 -5.34
C VAL A 95 5.34 10.20 -5.08
N LEU A 96 4.79 11.02 -5.98
CA LEU A 96 3.45 11.57 -5.81
C LEU A 96 2.39 10.46 -5.75
N ASP A 97 2.46 9.49 -6.65
CA ASP A 97 1.54 8.35 -6.68
C ASP A 97 1.61 7.54 -5.38
N ARG A 98 2.81 7.38 -4.82
CA ARG A 98 2.99 6.69 -3.54
C ARG A 98 2.43 7.48 -2.36
N LEU A 99 2.56 8.80 -2.36
CA LEU A 99 1.94 9.65 -1.34
C LEU A 99 0.41 9.59 -1.43
N VAL A 100 -0.15 9.66 -2.64
CA VAL A 100 -1.59 9.49 -2.85
C VAL A 100 -2.07 8.14 -2.33
N ALA A 101 -1.35 7.06 -2.64
CA ALA A 101 -1.68 5.73 -2.15
C ALA A 101 -1.58 5.63 -0.61
N PHE A 102 -0.59 6.29 0.00
CA PHE A 102 -0.44 6.34 1.45
C PHE A 102 -1.60 7.07 2.12
N HIS A 103 -1.96 8.27 1.63
CA HIS A 103 -3.12 9.03 2.12
C HIS A 103 -4.42 8.24 2.02
N LEU A 104 -4.65 7.55 0.90
CA LEU A 104 -5.82 6.67 0.73
C LEU A 104 -5.82 5.51 1.73
N LEU A 105 -4.66 4.88 1.96
CA LEU A 105 -4.53 3.79 2.92
C LEU A 105 -4.76 4.28 4.35
N GLU A 106 -4.27 5.46 4.69
CA GLU A 106 -4.43 6.09 6.00
C GLU A 106 -5.91 6.44 6.25
N GLN A 107 -6.58 7.03 5.25
CA GLN A 107 -8.01 7.32 5.29
C GLN A 107 -8.84 6.04 5.48
N GLU A 108 -8.53 4.96 4.74
CA GLU A 108 -9.20 3.67 4.92
C GLU A 108 -8.93 3.06 6.30
N SER A 109 -7.72 3.20 6.83
CA SER A 109 -7.36 2.73 8.17
C SER A 109 -8.14 3.46 9.25
N ARG A 110 -8.26 4.80 9.14
CA ARG A 110 -9.12 5.62 10.00
C ARG A 110 -10.59 5.20 9.90
N ASN A 111 -11.09 5.02 8.68
CA ASN A 111 -12.48 4.60 8.44
C ASN A 111 -12.80 3.22 9.05
N ARG A 112 -11.82 2.31 9.02
CA ARG A 112 -11.90 0.98 9.63
C ARG A 112 -11.59 0.97 11.13
N LYS A 113 -11.26 2.12 11.72
CA LYS A 113 -10.88 2.26 13.13
C LYS A 113 -9.70 1.36 13.53
N ILE A 114 -8.73 1.24 12.63
CA ILE A 114 -7.47 0.60 12.93
C ILE A 114 -6.63 1.63 13.69
N GLU A 115 -6.51 1.43 15.00
CA GLU A 115 -5.74 2.30 15.89
C GLU A 115 -4.45 1.58 16.28
N VAL A 116 -3.36 2.35 16.35
CA VAL A 116 -2.07 1.88 16.89
C VAL A 116 -1.85 2.61 18.20
N THR A 117 -1.61 1.88 19.27
CA THR A 117 -1.37 2.47 20.59
C THR A 117 0.07 2.92 20.76
N ASP A 118 0.32 3.94 21.59
CA ASP A 118 1.69 4.37 21.93
C ASP A 118 2.54 3.22 22.47
N ALA A 119 1.92 2.29 23.21
CA ALA A 119 2.58 1.09 23.73
C ALA A 119 3.08 0.16 22.61
N GLU A 120 2.34 0.03 21.51
CA GLU A 120 2.77 -0.76 20.34
C GLU A 120 3.91 -0.07 19.58
N VAL A 121 3.85 1.26 19.43
CA VAL A 121 4.95 2.04 18.85
C VAL A 121 6.22 1.87 19.69
N ASP A 122 6.10 1.96 21.01
CA ASP A 122 7.21 1.82 21.95
C ASP A 122 7.79 0.42 21.98
N ALA A 123 6.93 -0.60 21.92
CA ALA A 123 7.37 -1.98 21.78
C ALA A 123 8.18 -2.15 20.48
N ARG A 124 7.69 -1.61 19.37
CA ARG A 124 8.36 -1.71 18.06
C ARG A 124 9.69 -0.96 18.04
N ILE A 125 9.76 0.23 18.62
CA ILE A 125 11.01 0.98 18.76
C ILE A 125 11.98 0.22 19.66
N GLY A 126 11.50 -0.40 20.74
CA GLY A 126 12.28 -1.28 21.59
C GLY A 126 12.91 -2.45 20.81
N ASP A 127 12.16 -3.09 19.92
CA ASP A 127 12.67 -4.17 19.07
C ASP A 127 13.71 -3.70 18.06
N ILE A 128 13.52 -2.51 17.49
CA ILE A 128 14.51 -1.89 16.61
C ILE A 128 15.79 -1.62 17.40
N ARG A 129 15.70 -1.04 18.60
CA ARG A 129 16.86 -0.78 19.47
C ARG A 129 17.64 -2.05 19.81
N ARG A 130 16.95 -3.18 20.03
CA ARG A 130 17.58 -4.49 20.27
C ARG A 130 18.33 -5.05 19.06
N SER A 131 18.03 -4.56 17.86
CA SER A 131 18.76 -4.93 16.64
C SER A 131 20.12 -4.23 16.53
N PHE A 132 20.40 -3.24 17.40
CA PHE A 132 21.69 -2.58 17.48
C PHE A 132 22.56 -3.18 18.60
N PRO A 133 23.90 -3.13 18.45
CA PRO A 133 24.82 -3.66 19.47
C PRO A 133 24.67 -2.99 20.84
N ASN A 134 24.34 -1.69 20.85
CA ASN A 134 24.14 -0.89 22.05
C ASN A 134 23.37 0.41 21.72
N GLU A 135 22.98 1.15 22.76
CA GLU A 135 22.21 2.40 22.63
C GLU A 135 23.01 3.52 21.95
N GLN A 136 24.33 3.55 22.14
CA GLN A 136 25.20 4.51 21.48
C GLN A 136 25.21 4.30 19.95
N ALA A 137 25.33 3.06 19.49
CA ALA A 137 25.28 2.71 18.06
C ALA A 137 23.92 3.06 17.43
N PHE A 138 22.83 2.88 18.18
CA PHE A 138 21.51 3.33 17.76
C PHE A 138 21.45 4.85 17.61
N ALA A 139 21.88 5.61 18.63
CA ALA A 139 21.89 7.07 18.62
C ALA A 139 22.80 7.65 17.52
N GLU A 140 23.98 7.05 17.31
CA GLU A 140 24.90 7.40 16.23
C GLU A 140 24.26 7.15 14.86
N SER A 141 23.57 6.01 14.67
CA SER A 141 22.89 5.71 13.40
C SER A 141 21.75 6.68 13.08
N MET A 142 21.02 7.16 14.09
CA MET A 142 19.99 8.17 13.93
C MET A 142 20.58 9.55 13.63
N SER A 143 21.64 9.92 14.37
CA SER A 143 22.34 11.19 14.17
C SER A 143 22.99 11.27 12.78
N ALA A 144 23.56 10.16 12.29
CA ALA A 144 24.14 10.07 10.95
C ALA A 144 23.09 10.28 9.84
N GLN A 145 21.83 9.97 10.12
CA GLN A 145 20.69 10.20 9.22
C GLN A 145 20.01 11.56 9.46
N GLY A 146 20.46 12.32 10.47
CA GLY A 146 19.85 13.59 10.87
C GLY A 146 18.44 13.43 11.45
N LEU A 147 18.16 12.29 12.09
CA LEU A 147 16.86 11.94 12.66
C LEU A 147 16.92 11.93 14.20
N THR A 148 15.77 12.16 14.84
CA THR A 148 15.57 11.96 16.28
C THR A 148 14.54 10.86 16.54
N VAL A 149 14.50 10.31 17.76
CA VAL A 149 13.51 9.28 18.14
C VAL A 149 12.08 9.80 17.98
N ASP A 150 11.81 11.05 18.38
CA ASP A 150 10.49 11.66 18.23
C ASP A 150 10.07 11.88 16.77
N GLN A 151 11.02 11.99 15.83
CA GLN A 151 10.70 12.13 14.41
C GLN A 151 10.36 10.79 13.72
N VAL A 152 10.71 9.65 14.33
CA VAL A 152 10.46 8.31 13.79
C VAL A 152 9.33 7.57 14.50
N ARG A 153 8.82 8.14 15.60
CA ARG A 153 7.54 7.75 16.21
C ARG A 153 6.40 8.21 15.31
#